data_AF-A0A951UA01-F1
#
_entry.id   AF-A0A951UA01-F1
#
_cell.length_a   1.000
_cell.length_b   1.000
_cell.length_c   1.000
_cell.angle_alpha   90.00
_cell.angle_beta   90.00
_cell.angle_gamma   90.00
#
_symmetry.space_group_name_H-M   'P 1'
#
loop_
_entity.id
_entity.type
_entity.pdbx_description
1 polymer ?
#
loop_
_entity_poly.entity_id
_entity_poly.type
_entity_poly.pdbx_seq_one_letter_code
_entity_poly.pdbx_strand_id
1 'polypeptide(L)'
;MDLQRLRWTKNVKRDDGAWAYSDFKIGDLFKLAWKDNESNASKPQKDDLILLRQKGYVTHLVKVLDYKAEREAWEGDYTIYRIVEILWTIDCDRPPSSAKADEVFGYSEVLKYQSGDVMELETLRTFKQRWDNNGGLGAFQEYVRDLFKLS
;
A
#
# COMPACT_ATOMS: atom_id res chain seq x y z
N MET A 1 15.57 7.10 2.35
CA MET A 1 14.19 7.60 2.59
C MET A 1 13.72 7.21 3.98
N ASP A 2 12.98 8.08 4.66
CA ASP A 2 12.39 7.79 5.98
C ASP A 2 11.07 7.01 5.82
N LEU A 3 11.01 5.83 6.45
CA LEU A 3 9.83 4.96 6.45
C LEU A 3 9.11 4.91 7.79
N GLN A 4 9.41 5.78 8.76
CA GLN A 4 8.74 5.79 10.08
C GLN A 4 7.21 5.92 10.00
N ARG A 5 6.70 6.49 8.91
CA ARG A 5 5.27 6.65 8.61
C ARG A 5 4.67 5.52 7.77
N LEU A 6 5.43 4.48 7.43
CA LEU A 6 4.88 3.26 6.85
C LEU A 6 4.12 2.48 7.91
N ARG A 7 2.79 2.60 7.86
CA ARG A 7 1.85 2.01 8.82
C ARG A 7 0.77 1.17 8.16
N TRP A 8 0.62 1.28 6.84
CA TRP A 8 -0.55 0.77 6.14
C TRP A 8 -0.17 -0.14 4.99
N THR A 9 -1.06 -1.09 4.69
CA THR A 9 -1.11 -1.77 3.40
C THR A 9 -2.52 -1.80 2.85
N LYS A 10 -2.65 -1.82 1.53
CA LYS A 10 -3.93 -1.91 0.84
C LYS A 10 -3.81 -2.80 -0.39
N ASN A 11 -4.79 -3.66 -0.62
CA ASN A 11 -4.89 -4.36 -1.90
C ASN A 11 -5.67 -3.50 -2.90
N VAL A 12 -5.18 -3.38 -4.12
CA VAL A 12 -5.87 -2.73 -5.23
C VAL A 12 -6.53 -3.81 -6.09
N LYS A 13 -7.76 -3.55 -6.54
CA LYS A 13 -8.50 -4.44 -7.44
C LYS A 13 -8.83 -3.69 -8.72
N ARG A 14 -8.76 -4.42 -9.84
CA ARG A 14 -9.30 -4.00 -11.12
C ARG A 14 -10.00 -5.19 -11.75
N ASP A 15 -11.13 -4.94 -12.37
CA ASP A 15 -11.95 -5.98 -13.00
C ASP A 15 -11.43 -6.35 -14.39
N ASP A 16 -10.65 -5.46 -15.03
CA ASP A 16 -10.06 -5.66 -16.35
C ASP A 16 -8.75 -6.48 -16.34
N GLY A 17 -8.31 -6.90 -15.16
CA GLY A 17 -7.06 -7.66 -14.99
C GLY A 17 -5.78 -6.85 -15.24
N ALA A 18 -5.85 -5.54 -15.50
CA ALA A 18 -4.67 -4.70 -15.70
C ALA A 18 -3.96 -4.41 -14.36
N TRP A 19 -2.70 -3.98 -14.44
CA TRP A 19 -1.99 -3.44 -13.29
C TRP A 19 -2.50 -2.03 -12.99
N ALA A 20 -2.98 -1.80 -11.78
CA ALA A 20 -3.42 -0.48 -11.38
C ALA A 20 -2.21 0.44 -11.24
N TYR A 21 -2.36 1.66 -11.77
CA TYR A 21 -1.38 2.73 -11.64
C TYR A 21 0.00 2.43 -12.29
N SER A 22 0.10 1.43 -13.20
CA SER A 22 1.37 1.06 -13.85
C SER A 22 2.01 2.18 -14.69
N ASP A 23 1.19 3.10 -15.18
CA ASP A 23 1.66 4.21 -16.01
C ASP A 23 2.29 5.33 -15.19
N PHE A 24 2.00 5.38 -13.88
CA PHE A 24 2.53 6.40 -12.98
C PHE A 24 3.95 6.05 -12.52
N LYS A 25 4.80 7.07 -12.43
CA LYS A 25 6.22 6.98 -12.06
C LYS A 25 6.47 7.57 -10.68
N ILE A 26 7.68 7.35 -10.17
CA ILE A 26 8.12 7.95 -8.90
C ILE A 26 7.99 9.48 -8.99
N GLY A 27 7.36 10.08 -7.98
CA GLY A 27 7.05 11.51 -7.93
C GLY A 27 5.68 11.87 -8.51
N ASP A 28 5.01 10.97 -9.23
CA ASP A 28 3.66 11.24 -9.75
C ASP A 28 2.62 11.19 -8.64
N LEU A 29 1.56 11.98 -8.84
CA LEU A 29 0.40 12.05 -7.97
C LEU A 29 -0.78 11.33 -8.61
N PHE A 30 -1.55 10.60 -7.81
CA PHE A 30 -2.79 10.01 -8.29
C PHE A 30 -3.85 9.90 -7.19
N LYS A 31 -5.09 9.65 -7.63
CA LYS A 31 -6.24 9.36 -6.78
C LYS A 31 -6.26 7.87 -6.44
N LEU A 32 -5.85 7.52 -5.22
CA LEU A 32 -6.01 6.17 -4.70
C LEU A 32 -7.46 5.96 -4.29
N ALA A 33 -8.16 5.04 -4.95
CA ALA A 33 -9.62 4.88 -4.78
C ALA A 33 -9.99 3.84 -3.72
N TRP A 34 -11.10 4.06 -3.01
CA TRP A 34 -11.76 3.14 -2.09
C TRP A 34 -13.14 2.77 -2.60
N LYS A 35 -13.57 1.54 -2.30
CA LYS A 35 -14.93 1.08 -2.58
C LYS A 35 -15.86 1.38 -1.40
N ASP A 36 -16.77 2.34 -1.56
CA ASP A 36 -17.88 2.67 -0.64
C ASP A 36 -17.56 2.73 0.87
N ASN A 37 -16.31 2.97 1.26
CA ASN A 37 -15.85 2.94 2.66
C ASN A 37 -15.05 4.19 3.04
N GLU A 38 -15.75 5.31 3.16
CA GLU A 38 -15.15 6.61 3.46
C GLU A 38 -14.50 6.66 4.85
N SER A 39 -15.09 5.95 5.81
CA SER A 39 -14.53 5.78 7.15
C SER A 39 -13.16 5.10 7.11
N ASN A 40 -13.00 4.04 6.30
CA ASN A 40 -11.71 3.42 6.10
C ASN A 40 -10.73 4.31 5.33
N ALA A 41 -11.20 5.00 4.27
CA ALA A 41 -10.38 5.92 3.48
C ALA A 41 -9.82 7.10 4.31
N SER A 42 -10.50 7.46 5.40
CA SER A 42 -10.12 8.55 6.29
C SER A 42 -9.16 8.11 7.41
N LYS A 43 -8.83 6.81 7.56
CA LYS A 43 -7.91 6.35 8.59
C LYS A 43 -6.46 6.83 8.39
N PRO A 44 -5.86 6.70 7.19
CA PRO A 44 -4.50 7.20 6.96
C PRO A 44 -4.45 8.72 7.12
N GLN A 45 -3.48 9.19 7.88
CA GLN A 45 -3.25 10.62 8.07
C GLN A 45 -2.35 11.17 6.96
N LYS A 46 -2.28 12.49 6.85
CA LYS A 46 -1.31 13.13 5.96
C LYS A 46 0.11 12.64 6.29
N ASP A 47 0.89 12.42 5.23
CA ASP A 47 2.26 11.89 5.22
C ASP A 47 2.39 10.41 5.62
N ASP A 48 1.29 9.72 5.97
CA ASP A 48 1.34 8.28 6.17
C ASP A 48 1.73 7.57 4.87
N LEU A 49 2.48 6.47 4.99
CA LEU A 49 2.88 5.65 3.86
C LEU A 49 2.07 4.36 3.80
N ILE A 50 1.75 3.96 2.58
CA ILE A 50 0.93 2.79 2.26
C ILE A 50 1.67 1.91 1.26
N LEU A 51 1.84 0.62 1.59
CA LEU A 51 2.24 -0.39 0.62
C LEU A 51 1.00 -0.87 -0.15
N LEU A 52 0.97 -0.60 -1.47
CA LEU A 52 -0.07 -1.10 -2.35
C LEU A 52 0.26 -2.50 -2.85
N ARG A 53 -0.70 -3.41 -2.77
CA ARG A 53 -0.57 -4.78 -3.22
C ARG A 53 -1.53 -5.08 -4.37
N GLN A 54 -1.08 -5.87 -5.33
CA GLN A 54 -1.92 -6.36 -6.41
C GLN A 54 -1.32 -7.66 -6.97
N LYS A 55 -2.17 -8.62 -7.35
CA LYS A 55 -1.74 -9.89 -7.98
C LYS A 55 -0.64 -10.64 -7.19
N GLY A 56 -0.63 -10.52 -5.87
CA GLY A 56 0.36 -11.16 -5.00
C GLY A 56 1.70 -10.43 -4.88
N TYR A 57 1.84 -9.22 -5.44
CA TYR A 57 3.04 -8.39 -5.33
C TYR A 57 2.73 -7.11 -4.56
N VAL A 58 3.74 -6.56 -3.88
CA VAL A 58 3.78 -5.13 -3.56
C VAL A 58 4.14 -4.40 -4.84
N THR A 59 3.30 -3.45 -5.22
CA THR A 59 3.43 -2.73 -6.51
C THR A 59 3.93 -1.32 -6.33
N HIS A 60 3.53 -0.65 -5.25
CA HIS A 60 3.87 0.73 -4.98
C HIS A 60 4.07 0.97 -3.49
N LEU A 61 4.90 1.94 -3.17
CA LEU A 61 4.90 2.63 -1.90
C LEU A 61 4.44 4.06 -2.16
N VAL A 62 3.37 4.47 -1.50
CA VAL A 62 2.76 5.79 -1.70
C VAL A 62 2.65 6.58 -0.40
N LYS A 63 2.74 7.91 -0.50
CA LYS A 63 2.55 8.85 0.61
C LYS A 63 1.24 9.59 0.46
N VAL A 64 0.46 9.67 1.52
CA VAL A 64 -0.80 10.42 1.57
C VAL A 64 -0.53 11.93 1.64
N LEU A 65 -1.14 12.72 0.77
CA LEU A 65 -0.88 14.17 0.66
C LEU A 65 -1.99 15.05 1.26
N ASP A 66 -3.22 14.55 1.25
CA ASP A 66 -4.40 15.26 1.72
C ASP A 66 -4.73 14.93 3.19
N TYR A 67 -5.63 15.73 3.78
CA TYR A 67 -6.01 15.61 5.19
C TYR A 67 -7.27 14.77 5.42
N LYS A 68 -8.06 14.52 4.37
CA LYS A 68 -9.34 13.81 4.44
C LYS A 68 -9.64 13.08 3.13
N ALA A 69 -10.52 12.10 3.19
CA ALA A 69 -11.09 11.50 1.99
C ALA A 69 -11.96 12.50 1.22
N GLU A 70 -11.91 12.39 -0.10
CA GLU A 70 -12.76 13.13 -1.02
C GLU A 70 -13.62 12.18 -1.84
N ARG A 71 -14.62 12.73 -2.52
CA ARG A 71 -15.50 12.00 -3.42
C ARG A 71 -15.48 12.62 -4.81
N GLU A 72 -15.45 11.76 -5.82
CA GLU A 72 -15.78 12.13 -7.18
C GLU A 72 -17.25 12.58 -7.28
N ALA A 73 -17.54 13.45 -8.25
CA ALA A 73 -18.89 13.96 -8.49
C ALA A 73 -19.80 12.99 -9.28
N TRP A 74 -19.24 11.93 -9.87
CA TRP A 74 -19.96 10.95 -10.69
C TRP A 74 -20.40 9.74 -9.87
N GLU A 75 -21.36 8.96 -10.38
CA GLU A 75 -21.92 7.80 -9.69
C GLU A 75 -21.11 6.51 -9.96
N GLY A 76 -20.71 5.81 -8.89
CA GLY A 76 -20.13 4.48 -8.97
C GLY A 76 -19.43 4.02 -7.69
N ASP A 77 -18.99 2.76 -7.70
CA ASP A 77 -18.45 2.06 -6.53
C ASP A 77 -17.11 2.62 -6.03
N TYR A 78 -16.33 3.30 -6.89
CA TYR A 78 -14.97 3.77 -6.58
C TYR A 78 -14.85 5.29 -6.57
N THR A 79 -15.86 5.96 -6.02
CA THR A 79 -15.92 7.43 -6.00
C THR A 79 -15.13 8.05 -4.87
N ILE A 80 -14.78 7.30 -3.82
CA ILE A 80 -14.02 7.82 -2.68
C ILE A 80 -12.52 7.71 -2.98
N TYR A 81 -11.74 8.77 -2.75
CA TYR A 81 -10.31 8.74 -2.97
C TYR A 81 -9.48 9.50 -1.94
N ARG A 82 -8.17 9.22 -1.94
CA ARG A 82 -7.11 10.02 -1.33
C ARG A 82 -6.09 10.41 -2.39
N ILE A 83 -5.56 11.62 -2.30
CA ILE A 83 -4.44 12.07 -3.13
C ILE A 83 -3.15 11.51 -2.55
N VAL A 84 -2.40 10.75 -3.36
CA VAL A 84 -1.13 10.15 -2.95
C VAL A 84 -0.01 10.45 -3.95
N GLU A 85 1.23 10.47 -3.45
CA GLU A 85 2.47 10.56 -4.22
C GLU A 85 3.17 9.20 -4.25
N ILE A 86 3.70 8.79 -5.41
CA ILE A 86 4.50 7.56 -5.52
C ILE A 86 5.92 7.82 -5.05
N LEU A 87 6.37 7.04 -4.07
CA LEU A 87 7.75 7.04 -3.60
C LEU A 87 8.57 5.87 -4.16
N TRP A 88 7.91 4.77 -4.54
CA TRP A 88 8.52 3.61 -5.18
C TRP A 88 7.47 2.83 -5.98
N THR A 89 7.88 2.18 -7.08
CA THR A 89 7.03 1.31 -7.90
C THR A 89 7.83 0.13 -8.47
N ILE A 90 7.13 -0.98 -8.79
CA ILE A 90 7.71 -2.14 -9.46
C ILE A 90 7.78 -1.97 -10.99
N ASP A 91 8.63 -2.78 -11.63
CA ASP A 91 8.46 -3.10 -13.06
C ASP A 91 7.29 -4.10 -13.21
N CYS A 92 6.11 -3.62 -13.62
CA CYS A 92 4.92 -4.45 -13.81
C CYS A 92 5.03 -5.42 -15.00
N ASP A 93 5.92 -5.16 -15.96
CA ASP A 93 6.16 -6.04 -17.10
C ASP A 93 7.04 -7.22 -16.70
N ARG A 94 7.95 -7.00 -15.75
CA ARG A 94 8.86 -8.02 -15.20
C ARG A 94 8.96 -7.91 -13.68
N PRO A 95 7.89 -8.25 -12.94
CA PRO A 95 7.85 -8.09 -11.50
C PRO A 95 8.92 -8.98 -10.83
N PRO A 96 9.82 -8.40 -10.02
CA PRO A 96 10.89 -9.16 -9.38
C PRO A 96 10.33 -10.03 -8.25
N SER A 97 10.99 -11.16 -7.97
CA SER A 97 10.62 -12.04 -6.87
C SER A 97 10.67 -11.34 -5.51
N SER A 98 11.62 -10.41 -5.33
CA SER A 98 11.77 -9.60 -4.12
C SER A 98 10.58 -8.67 -3.84
N ALA A 99 9.72 -8.41 -4.82
CA ALA A 99 8.51 -7.61 -4.66
C ALA A 99 7.26 -8.46 -4.38
N LYS A 100 7.37 -9.80 -4.35
CA LYS A 100 6.24 -10.64 -3.94
C LYS A 100 5.80 -10.26 -2.53
N ALA A 101 4.50 -10.18 -2.30
CA ALA A 101 3.97 -9.66 -1.05
C ALA A 101 4.32 -10.56 0.14
N ASP A 102 4.36 -11.87 -0.03
CA ASP A 102 4.80 -12.81 1.01
C ASP A 102 6.30 -12.68 1.33
N GLU A 103 7.14 -12.36 0.34
CA GLU A 103 8.55 -12.00 0.56
C GLU A 103 8.68 -10.68 1.32
N VAL A 104 8.01 -9.61 0.85
CA VAL A 104 8.08 -8.28 1.47
C VAL A 104 7.56 -8.30 2.91
N PHE A 105 6.48 -9.01 3.18
CA PHE A 105 5.88 -9.06 4.52
C PHE A 105 6.49 -10.17 5.40
N GLY A 106 7.20 -11.13 4.79
CA GLY A 106 7.80 -12.26 5.49
C GLY A 106 6.80 -13.32 5.97
N TYR A 107 5.58 -13.35 5.42
CA TYR A 107 4.54 -14.35 5.72
C TYR A 107 3.51 -14.48 4.59
N SER A 108 3.05 -15.70 4.33
CA SER A 108 2.21 -16.03 3.17
C SER A 108 0.75 -15.57 3.28
N GLU A 109 0.25 -15.37 4.50
CA GLU A 109 -1.14 -15.01 4.79
C GLU A 109 -1.52 -13.64 4.22
N VAL A 110 -0.54 -12.77 3.96
CA VAL A 110 -0.76 -11.47 3.32
C VAL A 110 -1.41 -11.62 1.94
N LEU A 111 -1.18 -12.73 1.23
CA LEU A 111 -1.77 -13.02 -0.08
C LEU A 111 -3.30 -13.18 -0.01
N LYS A 112 -3.83 -13.49 1.18
CA LYS A 112 -5.28 -13.61 1.44
C LYS A 112 -5.94 -12.27 1.77
N TYR A 113 -5.17 -11.22 2.03
CA TYR A 113 -5.68 -9.89 2.35
C TYR A 113 -6.11 -9.14 1.10
N GLN A 114 -7.27 -9.52 0.56
CA GLN A 114 -7.80 -9.01 -0.70
C GLN A 114 -8.83 -7.88 -0.53
N SER A 115 -9.04 -7.36 0.69
CA SER A 115 -9.93 -6.20 0.85
C SER A 115 -9.34 -4.96 0.17
N GLY A 116 -10.20 -4.13 -0.44
CA GLY A 116 -9.82 -2.82 -0.98
C GLY A 116 -9.59 -1.75 0.10
N ASP A 117 -9.86 -2.09 1.35
CA ASP A 117 -9.58 -1.26 2.52
C ASP A 117 -8.09 -1.21 2.85
N VAL A 118 -7.64 -0.09 3.42
CA VAL A 118 -6.35 -0.05 4.12
C VAL A 118 -6.43 -0.86 5.41
N MET A 119 -5.32 -1.53 5.71
CA MET A 119 -5.08 -2.33 6.89
C MET A 119 -3.87 -1.75 7.62
N GLU A 120 -4.03 -1.46 8.91
CA GLU A 120 -2.95 -1.00 9.77
C GLU A 120 -2.07 -2.19 10.15
N LEU A 121 -0.78 -2.13 9.83
CA LEU A 121 0.16 -3.24 9.97
C LEU A 121 0.19 -3.79 11.41
N GLU A 122 0.32 -2.91 12.40
CA GLU A 122 0.41 -3.29 13.82
C GLU A 122 -0.90 -3.85 14.38
N THR A 123 -2.02 -3.75 13.66
CA THR A 123 -3.28 -4.38 14.07
C THR A 123 -3.43 -5.81 13.56
N LEU A 124 -2.61 -6.20 12.56
CA LEU A 124 -2.68 -7.52 11.96
C LEU A 124 -1.98 -8.55 12.85
N ARG A 125 -2.72 -9.59 13.26
CA ARG A 125 -2.18 -10.68 14.09
C ARG A 125 -0.96 -11.36 13.45
N THR A 126 -0.99 -11.59 12.15
CA THR A 126 0.11 -12.23 11.39
C THR A 126 1.35 -11.34 11.34
N PHE A 127 1.17 -10.03 11.14
CA PHE A 127 2.25 -9.06 11.19
C PHE A 127 2.94 -9.09 12.55
N LYS A 128 2.14 -8.99 13.62
CA LYS A 128 2.61 -9.09 15.01
C LYS A 128 3.40 -10.36 15.27
N GLN A 129 2.84 -11.52 14.89
CA GLN A 129 3.51 -12.82 15.02
C GLN A 129 4.87 -12.87 14.29
N ARG A 130 4.99 -12.20 13.15
CA ARG A 130 6.23 -12.19 12.35
C ARG A 130 7.27 -11.19 12.86
N TRP A 131 6.85 -10.00 13.25
CA TRP A 131 7.73 -8.85 13.43
C TRP A 131 7.91 -8.40 14.87
N ASP A 132 6.95 -8.63 15.79
CA ASP A 132 7.04 -8.10 17.16
C ASP A 132 8.29 -8.62 17.90
N ASN A 133 8.66 -9.88 17.70
CA ASN A 133 9.86 -10.48 18.29
C ASN A 133 11.17 -9.99 17.63
N ASN A 134 11.09 -9.24 16.53
CA ASN A 134 12.22 -8.76 15.74
C ASN A 134 12.32 -7.23 15.73
N GLY A 135 11.69 -6.51 16.66
CA GLY A 135 11.68 -5.04 16.69
C GLY A 135 10.42 -4.40 16.11
N GLY A 136 9.38 -5.20 15.83
CA GLY A 136 8.04 -4.75 15.46
C GLY A 136 8.01 -3.97 14.16
N LEU A 137 7.18 -2.92 14.13
CA LEU A 137 7.01 -2.06 12.95
C LEU A 137 8.32 -1.41 12.51
N GLY A 138 9.18 -0.98 13.44
CA GLY A 138 10.45 -0.33 13.10
C GLY A 138 11.37 -1.23 12.30
N ALA A 139 11.53 -2.49 12.71
CA ALA A 139 12.34 -3.46 11.98
C ALA A 139 11.75 -3.81 10.61
N PHE A 140 10.43 -3.88 10.49
CA PHE A 140 9.77 -4.04 9.19
C PHE A 140 10.05 -2.85 8.27
N GLN A 141 9.97 -1.61 8.80
CA GLN A 141 10.27 -0.40 8.05
C GLN A 141 11.72 -0.39 7.56
N GLU A 142 12.69 -0.76 8.39
CA GLU A 142 14.09 -0.90 7.98
C GLU A 142 14.26 -1.98 6.91
N TYR A 143 13.64 -3.14 7.10
CA TYR A 143 13.67 -4.23 6.13
C TYR A 143 13.12 -3.80 4.75
N VAL A 144 11.96 -3.11 4.71
CA VAL A 144 11.38 -2.61 3.46
C VAL A 144 12.28 -1.57 2.80
N ARG A 145 12.87 -0.66 3.59
CA ARG A 145 13.80 0.36 3.07
C ARG A 145 14.99 -0.30 2.37
N ASP A 146 15.57 -1.32 2.98
CA ASP A 146 16.74 -2.03 2.45
C ASP A 146 16.36 -2.89 1.23
N LEU A 147 15.23 -3.61 1.30
CA LEU A 147 14.71 -4.45 0.22
C LEU A 147 14.45 -3.65 -1.06
N PHE A 148 13.88 -2.45 -0.93
CA PHE A 148 13.58 -1.56 -2.04
C PHE A 148 14.72 -0.57 -2.36
N LYS A 149 15.85 -0.64 -1.63
CA LYS A 149 17.04 0.20 -1.82
C LYS A 149 16.71 1.70 -1.77
N LEU A 150 15.86 2.09 -0.82
CA LEU A 150 15.36 3.45 -0.70
C LEU A 150 16.40 4.33 0.04
N SER A 151 17.32 4.94 -0.72
CA SER A 151 18.32 5.89 -0.22
C SER A 151 17.71 7.14 0.39
#